data_AF-A0A351AB52-F1
#
_entry.id   AF-A0A351AB52-F1
#
_cell.length_a   1.000
_cell.length_b   1.000
_cell.length_c   1.000
_cell.angle_alpha   90.00
_cell.angle_beta   90.00
_cell.angle_gamma   90.00
#
_symmetry.space_group_name_H-M   'P 1'
#
loop_
_entity.id
_entity.type
_entity.pdbx_description
1 polymer ?
#
loop_
_entity_poly.entity_id
_entity_poly.type
_entity_poly.pdbx_seq_one_letter_code
_entity_poly.pdbx_strand_id
1 'polypeptide(L)' 'MERLRYGYVLLMALFLGLGYAASQYHFFNGTAAQYAAQVDVPTVRSLALLLLIMGIALGFAKSPSDEVPAEEESANP' A
#
# COMPACT_ATOMS: atom_id res chain seq x y z
N MET A 1 3.60 -12.98 -7.68
CA MET A 1 3.45 -11.54 -7.40
C MET A 1 2.21 -11.22 -6.55
N GLU A 2 1.14 -11.99 -6.67
CA GLU A 2 -0.12 -11.75 -5.96
C GLU A 2 -0.01 -11.71 -4.44
N ARG A 3 0.65 -12.70 -3.81
CA ARG A 3 0.82 -12.73 -2.34
C ARG A 3 1.51 -11.48 -1.79
N LEU A 4 2.51 -10.95 -2.52
CA LEU A 4 3.22 -9.74 -2.15
C LEU A 4 2.33 -8.50 -2.27
N ARG A 5 1.53 -8.42 -3.34
CA ARG A 5 0.52 -7.36 -3.52
C ARG A 5 -0.53 -7.40 -2.40
N TYR A 6 -1.05 -8.57 -2.06
CA TYR A 6 -2.00 -8.71 -0.95
C TYR A 6 -1.39 -8.30 0.40
N GLY A 7 -0.16 -8.73 0.70
CA GLY A 7 0.55 -8.32 1.90
C GLY A 7 0.76 -6.81 1.98
N TYR A 8 1.14 -6.18 0.86
CA TYR A 8 1.28 -4.72 0.76
C TYR A 8 -0.06 -3.99 0.99
N VAL A 9 -1.15 -4.47 0.40
CA VAL A 9 -2.49 -3.89 0.60
C VAL A 9 -2.93 -4.00 2.06
N LEU A 10 -2.74 -5.15 2.70
CA LEU A 10 -3.05 -5.32 4.12
C LEU A 10 -2.24 -4.36 4.99
N LEU A 11 -0.94 -4.22 4.72
CA LEU A 11 -0.10 -3.27 5.43
C LEU A 11 -0.58 -1.83 5.27
N MET A 12 -0.95 -1.42 4.05
CA MET A 12 -1.50 -0.09 3.79
C MET A 12 -2.82 0.14 4.52
N ALA A 13 -3.71 -0.86 4.51
CA ALA A 13 -4.98 -0.79 5.20
C ALA A 13 -4.78 -0.62 6.72
N LEU A 14 -3.81 -1.32 7.31
CA LEU A 14 -3.47 -1.17 8.72
C LEU A 14 -2.93 0.22 9.05
N PHE A 15 -1.98 0.74 8.27
CA PHE A 15 -1.44 2.08 8.51
C PHE A 15 -2.53 3.16 8.39
N LEU A 16 -3.39 3.05 7.36
CA LEU A 16 -4.47 4.00 7.16
C LEU A 16 -5.52 3.91 8.28
N GLY A 17 -5.91 2.69 8.67
CA GLY A 17 -6.86 2.46 9.75
C GLY A 17 -6.35 2.96 11.09
N LEU A 18 -5.11 2.64 11.45
CA LEU A 18 -4.49 3.10 12.70
C LEU A 18 -4.27 4.61 12.71
N GLY A 19 -3.78 5.19 11.61
CA GLY A 19 -3.59 6.63 11.49
C GLY A 19 -4.90 7.40 11.57
N TYR A 20 -5.96 6.90 10.95
CA TYR A 20 -7.29 7.48 11.06
C TYR A 20 -7.85 7.38 12.48
N ALA A 21 -7.79 6.21 13.10
CA ALA A 21 -8.25 6.01 14.48
C ALA A 21 -7.50 6.93 15.47
N ALA A 22 -6.18 7.05 15.33
CA ALA A 22 -5.38 7.98 16.12
C ALA A 22 -5.78 9.45 15.88
N SER A 23 -5.99 9.84 14.62
CA SER A 23 -6.48 11.17 14.26
C SER A 23 -7.82 11.49 14.92
N GLN A 24 -8.78 10.56 14.88
CA GLN A 24 -10.07 10.73 15.54
C GLN A 24 -9.93 10.84 17.07
N TYR A 25 -9.11 9.98 17.67
CA TYR A 25 -8.84 10.05 19.11
C TYR A 25 -8.31 11.43 19.53
N HIS A 26 -7.34 11.99 18.81
CA HIS A 26 -6.79 13.30 19.12
C HIS A 26 -7.75 14.45 18.83
N PHE A 27 -8.61 14.31 17.82
CA PHE A 27 -9.68 15.26 17.54
C PHE A 27 -10.66 15.37 18.72
N PHE A 28 -11.19 14.25 19.20
CA PHE A 28 -12.15 14.26 20.32
C PHE A 28 -11.52 14.66 21.66
N ASN A 29 -10.21 14.48 21.82
CA ASN A 29 -9.48 14.93 23.01
C ASN A 29 -8.98 16.39 22.92
N GLY A 30 -9.31 17.13 21.86
CA GLY A 30 -8.89 18.54 21.70
C GLY A 30 -7.39 18.74 21.47
N THR A 31 -6.64 17.68 21.14
CA THR A 31 -5.17 17.72 20.93
C THR A 31 -4.79 17.56 19.45
N ALA A 32 -5.75 17.73 18.54
CA ALA A 32 -5.56 17.54 17.09
C ALA A 32 -4.37 18.33 16.53
N ALA A 33 -4.22 19.60 16.91
CA ALA A 33 -3.13 20.45 16.43
C ALA A 33 -1.75 19.93 16.84
N GLN A 34 -1.63 19.41 18.07
CA GLN A 34 -0.38 18.84 18.58
C GLN A 34 -0.05 17.52 17.88
N TYR A 35 -1.05 16.65 17.69
CA TYR A 35 -0.87 15.41 16.95
C TYR A 35 -0.43 15.67 15.51
N ALA A 36 -1.08 16.62 14.82
CA ALA A 36 -0.70 17.01 13.47
C ALA A 36 0.77 17.46 13.39
N ALA A 37 1.24 18.28 14.35
CA ALA A 37 2.62 18.73 14.40
C ALA A 37 3.62 17.58 14.64
N GLN A 38 3.24 16.53 15.37
CA GLN A 38 4.08 15.36 15.61
C GLN A 38 4.18 14.44 14.38
N VAL A 39 3.08 14.29 13.64
CA VAL A 39 3.05 13.44 12.44
C VAL A 39 3.67 14.15 11.24
N ASP A 40 3.68 15.48 11.22
CA ASP A 40 4.22 16.28 10.12
C ASP A 40 5.75 16.43 10.15
N VAL A 41 6.45 15.31 10.28
CA VAL A 41 7.91 15.25 10.33
C VAL A 41 8.50 14.59 9.06
N PRO A 42 9.73 14.95 8.65
CA PRO A 42 10.33 14.47 7.42
C PRO A 42 10.34 12.93 7.30
N THR A 43 10.55 12.22 8.41
CA THR A 43 10.60 10.76 8.43
C THR A 43 9.28 10.12 8.03
N VAL A 44 8.15 10.64 8.52
CA VAL A 44 6.81 10.12 8.17
C VAL A 44 6.50 10.41 6.71
N ARG A 45 6.83 11.61 6.23
CA ARG A 45 6.67 12.00 4.82
C ARG A 45 7.48 11.10 3.88
N SER A 46 8.75 10.85 4.20
CA SER A 46 9.63 9.97 3.41
C SER A 46 9.14 8.52 3.41
N LEU A 47 8.65 8.03 4.56
CA LEU A 47 8.06 6.69 4.64
C LEU A 47 6.81 6.58 3.77
N ALA A 48 5.90 7.55 3.82
CA ALA A 48 4.71 7.60 2.98
C ALA A 48 5.06 7.62 1.48
N LEU A 49 6.07 8.40 1.09
CA LEU A 49 6.57 8.44 -0.29
C LEU A 49 7.13 7.09 -0.74
N LEU A 50 7.95 6.44 0.11
CA LEU A 50 8.53 5.15 -0.20
C LEU A 50 7.46 4.07 -0.37
N LEU A 51 6.45 4.06 0.50
CA LEU A 51 5.31 3.15 0.38
C LEU A 51 4.57 3.40 -0.93
N LEU A 52 4.26 4.65 -1.26
CA LEU A 52 3.62 5.00 -2.53
C LEU A 52 4.41 4.49 -3.75
N ILE A 53 5.73 4.72 -3.80
CA ILE A 53 6.60 4.25 -4.89
C ILE A 53 6.54 2.72 -5.00
N MET A 54 6.63 2.02 -3.87
CA MET A 54 6.51 0.56 -3.84
C MET A 54 5.16 0.07 -4.35
N GLY A 55 4.07 0.74 -3.97
CA GLY A 55 2.73 0.44 -4.48
C GLY A 55 2.63 0.59 -5.99
N ILE A 56 3.17 1.68 -6.55
CA ILE A 56 3.23 1.92 -7.99
C ILE A 56 4.05 0.80 -8.67
N ALA A 57 5.25 0.52 -8.18
CA ALA A 57 6.12 -0.52 -8.74
C ALA A 57 5.44 -1.90 -8.74
N LEU A 58 4.77 -2.27 -7.64
CA LEU A 58 4.02 -3.53 -7.54
C LEU A 58 2.80 -3.57 -8.46
N GLY A 59 2.16 -2.42 -8.71
CA GLY A 59 1.04 -2.30 -9.66
C GLY A 59 1.45 -2.66 -11.09
N PHE A 60 2.63 -2.22 -11.52
CA PHE A 60 3.14 -2.49 -12.88
C PHE A 60 3.89 -3.82 -13.03
N ALA A 61 4.27 -4.48 -11.93
CA ALA A 61 5.07 -5.70 -12.01
C ALA A 61 4.24 -6.93 -12.47
N LYS A 62 4.59 -7.52 -13.63
CA LYS A 62 3.87 -8.66 -14.23
C LYS A 62 3.87 -9.90 -13.34
N SER A 63 2.76 -10.64 -13.29
CA SER A 63 2.69 -11.91 -12.57
C SER A 63 3.18 -13.04 -13.47
N PRO A 64 4.08 -13.93 -13.01
CA PRO A 64 4.55 -15.08 -13.81
C PRO A 64 3.44 -16.12 -14.11
N SER A 65 2.27 -15.98 -13.49
CA SER A 65 1.07 -16.77 -13.78
C SER A 65 0.31 -16.34 -15.04
N ASP A 66 0.68 -15.22 -15.67
CA ASP A 66 0.03 -14.70 -16.88
C ASP A 66 0.67 -15.24 -18.19
N GLU A 67 1.63 -16.17 -18.08
CA GLU A 67 2.21 -16.86 -19.24
C GLU A 67 1.38 -18.10 -19.54
N VAL A 68 0.41 -17.95 -20.44
CA VAL A 68 -0.27 -19.08 -21.09
C VAL A 68 0.80 -19.86 -21.87
N PRO A 69 1.03 -21.16 -21.61
CA PRO A 69 1.93 -21.97 -22.41
C PRO A 69 1.42 -22.01 -23.85
N ALA A 70 2.25 -21.62 -24.81
CA ALA A 70 1.93 -21.51 -26.23
C ALA A 70 1.67 -22.87 -26.93
N GLU A 71 1.41 -23.95 -26.19
CA GLU A 71 1.35 -25.30 -26.76
C GLU A 71 -0.04 -25.72 -27.26
N GLU A 72 -1.12 -25.00 -26.90
CA GLU A 72 -2.48 -25.35 -27.35
C GLU A 72 -2.89 -24.78 -28.72
N GLU A 73 -2.12 -23.85 -29.31
CA GLU A 73 -2.45 -23.26 -30.63
C GLU A 73 -2.09 -24.17 -31.82
N SER A 74 -1.30 -25.24 -31.61
CA SER A 74 -0.92 -26.18 -32.69
C SER A 74 -1.89 -27.36 -32.91
N ALA A 75 -2.93 -27.49 -32.07
CA ALA A 75 -3.79 -28.68 -32.04
C ALA A 75 -5.16 -28.52 -32.69
N ASN A 76 -5.46 -27.38 -33.33
CA ASN A 76 -6.70 -27.21 -34.08
C ASN A 76 -6.40 -27.05 -35.59
N PRO A 77 -6.54 -28.12 -36.40
CA PRO A 77 -6.37 -28.07 -37.85
C PRO A 77 -7.47 -27.28 -38.57
#